data_AF-A0A1J3HMS9-F1
#
_entry.id   AF-A0A1J3HMS9-F1
#
_cell.length_a   1.000
_cell.length_b   1.000
_cell.length_c   1.000
_cell.angle_alpha   90.00
_cell.angle_beta   90.00
_cell.angle_gamma   90.00
#
_symmetry.space_group_name_H-M   'P 1'
#
loop_
_entity.id
_entity.type
_entity.pdbx_description
1 polymer ?
#
loop_
_entity_poly.entity_id
_entity_poly.type
_entity_poly.pdbx_seq_one_letter_code
_entity_poly.pdbx_strand_id
1 'polypeptide(L)'
;LSIRSQSNLLTSCNLSRFPLTSFPGKSPKLVPLKATTHALACEDKETKRKFIKLGPSEWGHQFLSAHVDFSEMDTIGREIKALKPKVREMFMSSIGSKSAKKNILFIYLLVSLGLAYHFEVEIEESLRDSFRKIEEMMEVEDDL
;
A
#
# COMPACT_ATOMS: atom_id res chain seq x y z
N LEU A 1 -22.22 -0.48 -20.01
CA LEU A 1 -22.58 -1.43 -18.94
C LEU A 1 -23.04 -0.63 -17.74
N SER A 2 -24.35 -0.61 -17.48
CA SER A 2 -24.98 0.21 -16.44
C SER A 2 -24.91 -0.50 -15.09
N ILE A 3 -24.30 0.11 -14.08
CA ILE A 3 -24.27 -0.44 -12.72
C ILE A 3 -25.34 0.29 -11.89
N ARG A 4 -26.43 -0.43 -11.67
CA ARG A 4 -27.57 -0.07 -10.82
C ARG A 4 -27.11 0.08 -9.37
N SER A 5 -27.19 1.29 -8.83
CA SER A 5 -27.02 1.55 -7.40
C SER A 5 -28.16 0.91 -6.61
N GLN A 6 -27.83 -0.01 -5.70
CA GLN A 6 -28.78 -0.56 -4.73
C GLN A 6 -28.50 0.02 -3.34
N SER A 7 -29.44 0.88 -2.93
CA SER A 7 -30.00 1.05 -1.59
C SER A 7 -29.11 0.84 -0.37
N ASN A 8 -28.95 1.95 0.35
CA ASN A 8 -28.54 2.06 1.75
C ASN A 8 -29.22 1.00 2.65
N LEU A 9 -28.43 0.11 3.23
CA LEU A 9 -28.74 -0.50 4.52
C LEU A 9 -27.67 -0.04 5.49
N LEU A 10 -28.00 0.99 6.27
CA LEU A 10 -27.25 1.37 7.45
C LEU A 10 -27.36 0.21 8.44
N THR A 11 -26.34 -0.64 8.49
CA THR A 11 -26.18 -1.60 9.57
C THR A 11 -25.96 -0.80 10.85
N SER A 12 -26.96 -0.81 11.74
CA SER A 12 -26.88 -0.16 13.04
C SER A 12 -25.61 -0.60 13.76
N CYS A 13 -24.71 0.33 14.05
CA CYS A 13 -23.60 0.09 14.96
C CYS A 13 -24.19 -0.19 16.35
N ASN A 14 -24.36 -1.47 16.68
CA ASN A 14 -24.69 -1.88 18.04
C ASN A 14 -23.47 -1.56 18.91
N LEU A 15 -23.49 -0.39 19.56
CA LEU A 15 -22.62 -0.13 20.71
C LEU A 15 -22.84 -1.26 21.71
N SER A 16 -21.79 -2.01 21.99
CA SER A 16 -21.79 -3.13 22.90
C SER A 16 -22.42 -2.71 24.24
N ARG A 17 -23.56 -3.34 24.58
CA ARG A 17 -24.07 -3.31 25.94
C ARG A 17 -23.06 -4.05 26.81
N PHE A 18 -22.40 -3.33 27.70
CA PHE A 18 -21.70 -3.95 28.82
C PHE A 18 -22.66 -4.91 29.57
N PRO A 19 -22.18 -6.05 30.08
CA PRO A 19 -23.05 -7.00 30.78
C PRO A 19 -23.60 -6.33 32.04
N LEU A 20 -24.92 -6.21 32.13
CA LEU A 20 -25.60 -5.90 33.39
C LEU A 20 -25.46 -7.12 34.30
N THR A 21 -24.49 -7.09 35.20
CA THR A 21 -24.39 -8.06 36.29
C THR A 21 -25.50 -7.75 37.30
N SER A 22 -26.55 -8.57 37.33
CA SER A 22 -27.58 -8.49 38.37
C SER A 22 -27.07 -9.16 39.64
N PHE A 23 -26.56 -8.38 40.59
CA PHE A 23 -26.30 -8.87 41.94
C PHE A 23 -27.64 -9.01 42.70
N PRO A 24 -27.87 -10.11 43.45
CA PRO A 24 -29.05 -10.24 44.30
C PRO A 24 -28.83 -9.42 45.58
N GLY A 25 -29.13 -8.13 45.52
CA GLY A 25 -29.06 -7.20 46.64
C GLY A 25 -30.28 -6.27 46.62
N LYS A 26 -30.83 -5.98 47.80
CA LYS A 26 -32.02 -5.13 48.03
C LYS A 26 -32.12 -3.98 47.03
N SER A 27 -33.32 -3.79 46.46
CA SER A 27 -33.59 -2.71 45.50
C SER A 27 -33.10 -1.37 46.06
N PRO A 28 -32.14 -0.70 45.39
CA PRO A 28 -31.80 0.66 45.79
C PRO A 28 -33.05 1.50 45.57
N LYS A 29 -33.45 2.29 46.57
CA LYS A 29 -34.52 3.28 46.44
C LYS A 29 -34.13 4.20 45.28
N LEU A 30 -34.74 4.00 44.12
CA LEU A 30 -34.60 4.89 42.98
C LEU A 30 -35.25 6.22 43.39
N VAL A 31 -34.43 7.17 43.79
CA VAL A 31 -34.86 8.57 43.94
C VAL A 31 -34.94 9.11 42.52
N PRO A 32 -36.12 9.53 42.03
CA PRO A 32 -36.20 10.21 40.75
C PRO A 32 -35.45 11.54 40.89
N LEU A 33 -34.24 11.60 40.34
CA LEU A 33 -33.56 12.87 40.17
C LEU A 33 -34.33 13.62 39.09
N LYS A 34 -35.16 14.56 39.55
CA LYS A 34 -35.83 15.51 38.66
C LYS A 34 -34.72 16.32 38.01
N ALA A 35 -34.43 16.03 36.74
CA ALA A 35 -33.60 16.90 35.93
C ALA A 35 -34.36 18.22 35.82
N THR A 36 -33.96 19.22 36.60
CA THR A 36 -34.36 20.59 36.31
C THR A 36 -33.75 20.90 34.97
N THR A 37 -34.59 20.95 33.93
CA THR A 37 -34.28 21.65 32.69
C THR A 37 -34.13 23.13 33.06
N HIS A 38 -33.04 23.47 33.73
CA HIS A 38 -32.42 24.73 33.41
C HIS A 38 -32.09 24.56 31.94
N ALA A 39 -32.84 25.27 31.09
CA ALA A 39 -32.24 25.80 29.90
C ALA A 39 -31.02 26.60 30.40
N LEU A 40 -29.90 25.89 30.63
CA LEU A 40 -28.64 26.38 30.16
C LEU A 40 -28.95 26.64 28.70
N ALA A 41 -29.30 27.90 28.42
CA ALA A 41 -28.73 28.53 27.28
C ALA A 41 -27.25 28.12 27.31
N CYS A 42 -26.93 27.03 26.63
CA CYS A 42 -25.78 27.04 25.77
C CYS A 42 -26.07 28.23 24.86
N GLU A 43 -25.75 29.43 25.37
CA GLU A 43 -25.16 30.47 24.57
C GLU A 43 -24.03 29.75 23.87
N ASP A 44 -24.37 29.18 22.72
CA ASP A 44 -23.45 28.70 21.73
C ASP A 44 -22.74 29.97 21.28
N LYS A 45 -21.79 30.43 22.11
CA LYS A 45 -20.75 31.32 21.67
C LYS A 45 -19.95 30.48 20.73
N GLU A 46 -20.45 30.39 19.50
CA GLU A 46 -19.81 29.79 18.35
C GLU A 46 -18.34 30.21 18.46
N THR A 47 -17.50 29.27 18.87
CA THR A 47 -16.08 29.55 19.01
C THR A 47 -15.65 30.04 17.63
N LYS A 48 -15.15 31.29 17.53
CA LYS A 48 -14.70 31.94 16.28
C LYS A 48 -13.48 31.24 15.64
N ARG A 49 -13.34 29.93 15.82
CA ARG A 49 -12.33 29.11 15.17
C ARG A 49 -12.75 28.96 13.71
N LYS A 50 -11.96 29.56 12.83
CA LYS A 50 -12.04 29.30 11.40
C LYS A 50 -11.58 27.87 11.15
N PHE A 51 -12.52 26.95 11.03
CA PHE A 51 -12.24 25.62 10.51
C PHE A 51 -12.42 25.62 9.00
N ILE A 52 -11.40 25.16 8.29
CA ILE A 52 -11.50 24.86 6.86
C ILE A 52 -12.12 23.48 6.75
N LYS A 53 -13.23 23.37 6.02
CA LYS A 53 -13.86 22.08 5.72
C LYS A 53 -13.02 21.35 4.67
N LEU A 54 -12.31 20.31 5.08
CA LEU A 54 -11.63 19.40 4.16
C LEU A 54 -12.65 18.44 3.54
N GLY A 55 -12.38 18.01 2.31
CA GLY A 55 -13.14 16.94 1.67
C GLY A 55 -12.94 15.60 2.40
N PRO A 56 -13.86 14.63 2.23
CA PRO A 56 -13.66 13.29 2.71
C PRO A 56 -12.44 12.64 2.03
N SER A 57 -11.83 11.64 2.69
CA SER A 57 -10.78 10.84 2.08
C SER A 57 -11.34 10.01 0.92
N GLU A 58 -10.70 10.09 -0.24
CA GLU A 58 -11.00 9.25 -1.41
C GLU A 58 -10.92 7.75 -1.10
N TRP A 59 -10.07 7.38 -0.13
CA TRP A 59 -9.81 5.99 0.24
C TRP A 59 -10.67 5.50 1.40
N GLY A 60 -11.22 6.41 2.20
CA GLY A 60 -12.07 6.10 3.36
C GLY A 60 -11.53 4.94 4.21
N HIS A 61 -12.29 3.85 4.24
CA HIS A 61 -11.96 2.62 4.97
C HIS A 61 -11.58 1.44 4.07
N GLN A 62 -11.39 1.68 2.76
CA GLN A 62 -11.21 0.63 1.75
C GLN A 62 -10.01 -0.29 2.03
N PHE A 63 -8.97 0.23 2.70
CA PHE A 63 -7.75 -0.52 3.04
C PHE A 63 -7.64 -0.92 4.50
N LEU A 64 -8.70 -0.81 5.31
CA LEU A 64 -8.66 -1.25 6.70
C LEU A 64 -8.61 -2.77 6.85
N SER A 65 -9.06 -3.50 5.83
CA SER A 65 -8.99 -4.96 5.77
C SER A 65 -8.73 -5.42 4.35
N ALA A 66 -7.79 -6.34 4.17
CA ALA A 66 -7.54 -7.01 2.90
C ALA A 66 -7.72 -8.52 3.10
N HIS A 67 -8.48 -9.16 2.21
CA HIS A 67 -8.51 -10.61 2.12
C HIS A 67 -7.36 -11.05 1.22
N VAL A 68 -6.43 -11.82 1.77
CA VAL A 68 -5.29 -12.36 1.02
C VAL A 68 -5.49 -13.86 0.86
N ASP A 69 -5.52 -14.33 -0.40
CA ASP A 69 -5.44 -15.76 -0.68
C ASP A 69 -3.97 -16.20 -0.60
N PHE A 70 -3.63 -16.88 0.50
CA PHE A 70 -2.28 -17.39 0.72
C PHE A 70 -1.89 -18.48 -0.29
N SER A 71 -2.85 -19.23 -0.85
CA SER A 71 -2.56 -20.27 -1.84
C SER A 71 -2.14 -19.66 -3.18
N GLU A 72 -2.83 -18.60 -3.60
CA GLU A 72 -2.46 -17.81 -4.78
C GLU A 72 -1.09 -17.16 -4.59
N MET A 73 -0.87 -16.54 -3.42
CA MET A 73 0.42 -15.90 -3.09
C MET A 73 1.58 -16.90 -3.09
N ASP A 74 1.39 -18.10 -2.56
CA ASP A 74 2.40 -19.16 -2.59
C ASP A 74 2.69 -19.65 -4.01
N THR A 75 1.67 -19.70 -4.87
CA THR A 75 1.82 -20.09 -6.28
C THR A 75 2.65 -19.06 -7.03
N ILE A 76 2.29 -17.78 -6.91
CA ILE A 76 3.06 -16.66 -7.48
C ILE A 76 4.49 -16.66 -6.93
N GLY A 77 4.66 -16.88 -5.63
CA GLY A 77 5.97 -16.95 -4.98
C GLY A 77 6.86 -18.05 -5.54
N ARG A 78 6.31 -19.22 -5.89
CA ARG A 78 7.04 -20.31 -6.56
C ARG A 78 7.43 -19.94 -7.99
N GLU A 79 6.54 -19.30 -8.74
CA GLU A 79 6.83 -18.84 -10.10
C GLU A 79 7.94 -17.80 -10.13
N ILE A 80 7.90 -16.82 -9.21
CA ILE A 80 8.96 -15.82 -9.05
C ILE A 80 10.30 -16.50 -8.74
N LYS A 81 10.33 -17.47 -7.81
CA LYS A 81 11.55 -18.23 -7.48
C LYS A 81 12.09 -18.98 -8.70
N ALA A 82 11.23 -19.53 -9.55
CA ALA A 82 11.63 -20.23 -10.77
C ALA A 82 12.09 -19.28 -11.88
N LEU A 83 11.54 -18.06 -11.95
CA LEU A 83 11.86 -17.07 -12.98
C LEU A 83 13.14 -16.29 -12.65
N LYS A 84 13.41 -16.01 -11.37
CA LYS A 84 14.60 -15.28 -10.91
C LYS A 84 15.92 -15.78 -11.52
N PRO A 85 16.25 -17.08 -11.49
CA PRO A 85 17.50 -17.57 -12.10
C PRO A 85 17.53 -17.40 -13.63
N LYS A 86 16.39 -17.47 -14.32
CA LYS A 86 16.31 -17.26 -15.77
C LYS A 86 16.60 -15.80 -16.15
N VAL A 87 16.08 -14.85 -15.36
CA VAL A 87 16.38 -13.43 -15.55
C VAL A 87 17.86 -13.16 -15.27
N ARG A 88 18.44 -13.78 -14.23
CA ARG A 88 19.88 -13.71 -13.96
C ARG A 88 20.69 -14.25 -15.13
N GLU A 89 20.33 -15.41 -15.67
CA GLU A 89 21.02 -16.00 -16.83
C GLU A 89 20.92 -15.07 -18.04
N MET A 90 19.73 -14.57 -18.37
CA MET A 90 19.53 -13.61 -19.47
C MET A 90 20.40 -12.36 -19.30
N PHE A 91 20.50 -11.85 -18.07
CA PHE A 91 21.36 -10.72 -17.75
C PHE A 91 22.84 -11.04 -17.94
N MET A 92 23.31 -12.19 -17.45
CA MET A 92 24.71 -12.64 -17.58
C MET A 92 25.09 -12.97 -19.03
N SER A 93 24.17 -13.54 -19.82
CA SER A 93 24.38 -13.79 -21.25
C SER A 93 24.53 -12.50 -22.06
N SER A 94 23.91 -11.40 -21.61
CA SER A 94 24.13 -10.07 -22.20
C SER A 94 25.56 -9.58 -21.99
N ILE A 95 26.20 -9.95 -20.86
CA ILE A 95 27.57 -9.52 -20.52
C ILE A 95 28.61 -10.13 -21.46
N GLY A 96 28.40 -11.36 -21.94
CA GLY A 96 29.38 -12.07 -22.79
C GLY A 96 29.30 -11.79 -24.30
N SER A 97 28.22 -11.17 -24.80
CA SER A 97 27.88 -11.18 -26.24
C SER A 97 28.05 -9.84 -27.00
N LYS A 98 28.92 -8.94 -26.53
CA LYS A 98 29.37 -7.70 -27.23
C LYS A 98 28.42 -6.48 -27.21
N SER A 99 27.91 -6.04 -26.06
CA SER A 99 27.68 -4.60 -25.90
C SER A 99 27.43 -4.23 -24.43
N ALA A 100 28.36 -3.49 -23.81
CA ALA A 100 28.10 -2.88 -22.51
C ALA A 100 26.86 -1.94 -22.56
N LYS A 101 26.49 -1.40 -23.73
CA LYS A 101 25.22 -0.66 -23.92
C LYS A 101 23.99 -1.55 -23.65
N LYS A 102 23.99 -2.81 -24.12
CA LYS A 102 22.88 -3.77 -23.85
C LYS A 102 22.73 -4.07 -22.37
N ASN A 103 23.85 -4.19 -21.64
CA ASN A 103 23.81 -4.40 -20.18
C ASN A 103 23.19 -3.19 -19.47
N ILE A 104 23.60 -1.97 -19.83
CA ILE A 104 23.02 -0.75 -19.24
C ILE A 104 21.52 -0.66 -19.53
N LEU A 105 21.07 -1.00 -20.74
CA LEU A 105 19.65 -1.05 -21.06
C LEU A 105 18.90 -2.11 -20.24
N PHE A 106 19.51 -3.26 -20.00
CA PHE A 106 18.92 -4.30 -19.16
C PHE A 106 18.80 -3.85 -17.69
N ILE A 107 19.83 -3.17 -17.16
CA ILE A 107 19.79 -2.57 -15.81
C ILE A 107 18.67 -1.53 -15.73
N TYR A 108 18.56 -0.65 -16.73
CA TYR A 108 17.48 0.33 -16.81
C TYR A 108 16.09 -0.34 -16.77
N LEU A 109 15.91 -1.45 -17.49
CA LEU A 109 14.68 -2.23 -17.47
C LEU A 109 14.39 -2.79 -16.06
N LEU A 110 15.38 -3.40 -15.40
CA LEU A 110 15.22 -3.92 -14.04
C LEU A 110 14.84 -2.84 -13.03
N VAL A 111 15.46 -1.66 -13.13
CA VAL A 111 15.15 -0.50 -12.26
C VAL A 111 13.73 -0.01 -12.52
N SER A 112 13.34 0.15 -13.78
CA SER A 112 12.01 0.65 -14.17
C SER A 112 10.89 -0.31 -13.77
N LEU A 113 11.17 -1.61 -13.71
CA LEU A 113 10.24 -2.64 -13.24
C LEU A 113 10.20 -2.77 -11.70
N GLY A 114 11.07 -2.06 -10.97
CA GLY A 114 11.20 -2.23 -9.51
C GLY A 114 11.81 -3.57 -9.09
N LEU A 115 12.55 -4.23 -10.00
CA LEU A 115 13.16 -5.55 -9.78
C LEU A 115 14.65 -5.48 -9.44
N ALA A 116 15.26 -4.30 -9.51
CA ALA A 116 16.71 -4.12 -9.29
C ALA A 116 17.21 -4.69 -7.96
N TYR A 117 16.41 -4.60 -6.89
CA TYR A 117 16.76 -5.12 -5.56
C TYR A 117 17.00 -6.64 -5.53
N HIS A 118 16.51 -7.38 -6.52
CA HIS A 118 16.75 -8.83 -6.62
C HIS A 118 18.10 -9.18 -7.21
N PHE A 119 18.78 -8.22 -7.84
CA PHE A 119 19.97 -8.41 -8.68
C PHE A 119 21.07 -7.38 -8.36
N GLU A 120 21.11 -6.82 -7.14
CA GLU A 120 22.01 -5.72 -6.77
C GLU A 120 23.48 -6.06 -7.03
N VAL A 121 23.90 -7.27 -6.65
CA VAL A 121 25.28 -7.75 -6.83
C VAL A 121 25.62 -7.84 -8.31
N GLU A 122 24.74 -8.46 -9.11
CA GLU A 122 24.93 -8.62 -10.54
C GLU A 122 24.99 -7.27 -11.25
N ILE A 123 24.14 -6.33 -10.85
CA ILE A 123 24.10 -4.97 -11.39
C ILE A 123 25.40 -4.23 -11.05
N GLU A 124 25.88 -4.31 -9.81
CA GLU A 124 27.13 -3.68 -9.39
C GLU A 124 28.33 -4.21 -10.18
N GLU A 125 28.44 -5.54 -10.31
CA GLU A 125 29.50 -6.18 -11.10
C GLU A 125 29.44 -5.77 -12.57
N SER A 126 28.25 -5.79 -13.17
CA SER A 126 28.02 -5.41 -14.56
C SER A 126 28.36 -3.94 -14.83
N LEU A 127 27.99 -3.03 -13.92
CA LEU A 127 28.32 -1.61 -14.02
C LEU A 127 29.84 -1.40 -13.91
N ARG A 128 30.50 -2.02 -12.93
CA ARG A 128 31.95 -1.94 -12.75
C ARG A 128 32.70 -2.36 -14.01
N ASP A 129 32.27 -3.45 -14.63
CA ASP A 129 32.89 -3.97 -15.85
C ASP A 129 32.59 -3.08 -17.07
N SER A 130 31.38 -2.53 -17.15
CA SER A 130 30.98 -1.60 -18.22
C SER A 130 31.74 -0.28 -18.15
N PHE A 131 31.92 0.29 -16.94
CA PHE A 131 32.70 1.52 -16.75
C PHE A 131 34.18 1.36 -17.07
N ARG A 132 34.77 0.19 -16.82
CA ARG A 132 36.15 -0.11 -17.24
C ARG A 132 36.33 -0.01 -18.76
N LYS A 133 35.27 -0.30 -19.52
CA LYS A 133 35.26 -0.33 -20.99
C LYS A 133 34.53 0.86 -21.59
N ILE A 134 34.40 1.96 -20.85
CA ILE A 134 33.59 3.10 -21.28
C ILE A 134 34.14 3.78 -22.53
N GLU A 135 35.47 3.78 -22.72
CA GLU A 135 36.09 4.29 -23.96
C GLU A 135 35.67 3.47 -25.18
N GLU A 136 35.65 2.14 -25.08
CA GLU A 136 35.15 1.23 -26.12
C GLU A 136 33.64 1.41 -26.39
N MET A 137 32.88 1.95 -25.42
CA MET A 137 31.44 2.25 -25.58
C MET A 137 31.17 3.59 -26.28
N MET A 138 32.10 4.55 -26.12
CA MET A 138 32.01 5.88 -26.71
C MET A 138 32.62 5.94 -28.11
N GLU A 139 33.38 4.93 -28.53
CA GLU A 139 33.68 4.75 -29.95
C GLU A 139 32.36 4.67 -30.71
N VAL A 140 32.10 5.77 -31.42
CA VAL A 140 30.93 5.98 -32.26
C VAL A 140 30.95 4.88 -33.31
N GLU A 141 29.90 4.05 -33.37
CA GLU A 141 29.59 3.38 -34.62
C GLU A 141 29.33 4.52 -35.60
N ASP A 142 30.28 4.74 -36.52
CA ASP A 142 30.18 5.72 -37.59
C ASP A 142 29.00 5.29 -38.46
N ASP A 143 27.81 5.75 -38.10
CA ASP A 143 26.57 5.58 -38.84
C ASP A 143 26.66 6.44 -40.12
N LEU A 144 27.46 5.95 -41.06
CA LEU A 144 27.64 6.47 -42.42
C LEU A 144 26.61 5.83 -43.37
#